data_AF-A0A7S0V5T2-F1
#
_entry.id   AF-A0A7S0V5T2-F1
#
_cell.length_a   1.000
_cell.length_b   1.000
_cell.length_c   1.000
_cell.angle_alpha   90.00
_cell.angle_beta   90.00
_cell.angle_gamma   90.00
#
_symmetry.space_group_name_H-M   'P 1'
#
loop_
_entity.id
_entity.type
_entity.pdbx_description
1 polymer ?
#
loop_
_entity_poly.entity_id
_entity_poly.type
_entity_poly.pdbx_seq_one_letter_code
_entity_poly.pdbx_strand_id
1 'polypeptide(L)'
;MNITGCSVKAAAGLKSSSTSHNNNRILFNGVSLHNNARCSFISKRNVLNSKRSCNILLEYSSLLSSSSTYRTRLIDVSVRAKDEKIDNGGKPTQISVKEIISKTWSLVFNSGVLPELLVAYAYKDLIAFLINRVSHLVTNTVASHVLGVEVFNPWWIYLDPNFLQATPGYVFIVAFFFIATLPLITLVDSFAFATAAAILRRRPPPPLPLPATAPMDEGKDLEGGNPPSGGDSFSTKVIDSNSSDIIHDGVKGGSDKDVKKDAKEEKKKKKKEKAKAKEEKTKEDKIKRNAEIEKALESFFDPSKSTPPPAPKASATESLFKRLWQAHVASLAAIKEESKSTTPFIWRTDLGLMWHALPYQLAALLVLPAAWALPRLFEMQLSSAVASEEFNPHQGGKEKEKEREKPWTYCNQKSKELMKGNAWKYALPFLLFRGVLHLCDYMHGQLLALVPKRWWSEVVEIPLALTVLLMILRSLSGRLLNVLPLATMELCLEKKTKSEI
;
A
#
# COMPACT_ATOMS: atom_id res chain seq x y z
N MET A 1 71.43 21.99 28.45
CA MET A 1 70.63 23.14 27.96
C MET A 1 69.24 22.93 28.54
N ASN A 2 68.87 23.39 29.75
CA ASN A 2 68.69 24.78 30.21
C ASN A 2 67.99 25.61 29.10
N ILE A 3 66.80 26.19 29.27
CA ILE A 3 66.26 26.94 30.41
C ILE A 3 64.72 26.76 30.55
N THR A 4 64.28 26.68 31.80
CA THR A 4 62.98 26.93 32.47
C THR A 4 62.15 28.08 31.85
N GLY A 5 60.83 28.27 32.00
CA GLY A 5 59.87 27.96 33.05
C GLY A 5 58.97 29.20 33.22
N CYS A 6 57.65 29.02 33.37
CA CYS A 6 56.84 29.89 34.24
C CYS A 6 55.51 29.20 34.53
N SER A 7 55.20 29.15 35.82
CA SER A 7 54.03 28.54 36.44
C SER A 7 53.46 29.56 37.44
N VAL A 8 52.24 29.29 37.93
CA VAL A 8 51.63 29.80 39.18
C VAL A 8 50.88 31.14 39.01
N LYS A 9 49.65 31.43 39.49
CA LYS A 9 48.67 30.91 40.49
C LYS A 9 47.28 31.47 40.07
N ALA A 10 46.19 30.71 40.03
CA ALA A 10 45.23 30.41 41.12
C ALA A 10 44.71 31.62 41.94
N ALA A 11 43.41 31.89 41.85
CA ALA A 11 42.60 32.41 42.97
C ALA A 11 41.15 31.90 42.84
N ALA A 12 40.70 31.23 43.90
CA ALA A 12 39.38 30.68 44.10
C ALA A 12 38.40 31.74 44.65
N GLY A 13 37.10 31.54 44.41
CA GLY A 13 36.03 32.32 45.03
C GLY A 13 34.69 31.56 44.98
N LEU A 14 34.41 30.83 46.06
CA LEU A 14 33.13 30.18 46.38
C LEU A 14 31.97 31.19 46.46
N LYS A 15 30.77 30.80 45.98
CA LYS A 15 29.59 30.62 46.84
C LYS A 15 28.41 29.98 46.10
N SER A 16 27.94 28.90 46.70
CA SER A 16 26.66 28.24 46.47
C SER A 16 25.48 29.12 46.92
N SER A 17 24.38 29.10 46.18
CA SER A 17 23.06 28.87 46.77
C SER A 17 22.07 28.44 45.69
N SER A 18 21.29 27.44 46.07
CA SER A 18 20.26 26.74 45.35
C SER A 18 19.02 27.59 45.11
N THR A 19 18.43 27.51 43.91
CA THR A 19 16.96 27.36 43.79
C THR A 19 16.59 26.75 42.45
N SER A 20 16.08 25.52 42.53
CA SER A 20 15.03 24.93 41.72
C SER A 20 14.36 25.84 40.67
N HIS A 21 14.53 25.49 39.38
CA HIS A 21 13.39 25.36 38.48
C HIS A 21 13.68 24.31 37.39
N ASN A 22 12.98 23.17 37.52
CA ASN A 22 12.75 22.20 36.47
C ASN A 22 12.19 22.91 35.23
N ASN A 23 12.92 22.89 34.12
CA ASN A 23 12.36 23.10 32.79
C ASN A 23 12.93 22.04 31.84
N ASN A 24 12.22 20.91 31.78
CA ASN A 24 12.35 19.94 30.70
C ASN A 24 11.92 20.61 29.38
N ARG A 25 12.87 21.21 28.67
CA ARG A 25 12.66 21.68 27.30
C ARG A 25 12.94 20.51 26.35
N ILE A 26 11.87 19.80 26.03
CA ILE A 26 11.81 18.80 24.97
C ILE A 26 12.08 19.52 23.65
N LEU A 27 13.20 19.21 23.00
CA LEU A 27 13.53 19.69 21.66
C LEU A 27 12.63 18.99 20.65
N PHE A 28 11.64 19.73 20.14
CA PHE A 28 10.81 19.35 19.01
C PHE A 28 11.60 19.53 17.71
N ASN A 29 12.02 18.42 17.10
CA ASN A 29 12.40 18.41 15.68
C ASN A 29 11.15 18.09 14.85
N GLY A 30 10.41 19.15 14.51
CA GLY A 30 9.37 19.13 13.49
C GLY A 30 9.55 20.37 12.64
N VAL A 31 10.10 20.20 11.43
CA VAL A 31 10.12 21.26 10.42
C VAL A 31 8.68 21.47 9.96
N SER A 32 7.97 22.35 10.66
CA SER A 32 6.71 22.95 10.25
C SER A 32 7.04 24.34 9.71
N LEU A 33 7.03 24.49 8.38
CA LEU A 33 7.07 25.79 7.74
C LEU A 33 5.70 26.47 7.91
N HIS A 34 5.49 27.07 9.08
CA HIS A 34 4.42 28.04 9.31
C HIS A 34 4.93 29.45 9.00
N ASN A 35 4.68 29.93 7.79
CA ASN A 35 4.80 31.36 7.49
C ASN A 35 3.51 32.07 7.94
N ASN A 36 3.58 32.72 9.10
CA ASN A 36 2.68 33.80 9.48
C ASN A 36 3.19 35.09 8.86
N ALA A 37 2.48 35.59 7.85
CA ALA A 37 2.49 37.01 7.50
C ALA A 37 1.04 37.47 7.43
N ARG A 38 0.62 38.23 8.45
CA ARG A 38 -0.66 38.93 8.50
C ARG A 38 -0.41 40.43 8.42
N CYS A 39 -1.40 41.09 7.81
CA CYS A 39 -1.62 42.53 7.64
C CYS A 39 -0.85 43.19 6.48
N SER A 40 -1.44 44.00 5.61
CA SER A 40 -2.83 44.45 5.38
C SER A 40 -2.73 45.48 4.24
N PHE A 41 -3.62 45.49 3.23
CA PHE A 41 -4.37 46.69 2.77
C PHE A 41 -5.11 46.48 1.43
N ILE A 42 -6.37 46.92 1.47
CA ILE A 42 -7.23 47.54 0.43
C ILE A 42 -7.78 46.69 -0.73
N SER A 43 -9.05 46.35 -0.51
CA SER A 43 -10.17 46.29 -1.45
C SER A 43 -10.11 47.29 -2.62
N LYS A 44 -10.24 46.79 -3.85
CA LYS A 44 -11.17 47.36 -4.86
C LYS A 44 -11.45 46.37 -5.98
N ARG A 45 -12.74 46.05 -6.14
CA ARG A 45 -13.33 45.43 -7.33
C ARG A 45 -13.31 46.42 -8.51
N ASN A 46 -12.95 45.97 -9.70
CA ASN A 46 -13.84 45.84 -10.88
C ASN A 46 -13.05 45.74 -12.21
N VAL A 47 -13.41 44.71 -12.98
CA VAL A 47 -13.68 44.71 -14.45
C VAL A 47 -12.71 45.48 -15.36
N LEU A 48 -11.92 44.75 -16.17
CA LEU A 48 -11.91 44.88 -17.64
C LEU A 48 -10.97 43.87 -18.34
N ASN A 49 -11.48 43.36 -19.46
CA ASN A 49 -10.86 42.57 -20.51
C ASN A 49 -9.36 42.82 -20.75
N SER A 50 -8.58 41.75 -20.96
CA SER A 50 -7.44 41.85 -21.87
C SER A 50 -7.01 40.50 -22.46
N LYS A 51 -7.19 40.37 -23.77
CA LYS A 51 -6.70 39.31 -24.68
C LYS A 51 -5.16 39.24 -24.75
N ARG A 52 -4.41 39.45 -23.66
CA ARG A 52 -2.94 39.57 -23.69
C ARG A 52 -2.14 38.39 -23.13
N SER A 53 -2.79 37.31 -22.69
CA SER A 53 -2.09 36.12 -22.20
C SER A 53 -1.67 35.12 -23.30
N CYS A 54 -2.01 35.35 -24.57
CA CYS A 54 -1.59 34.50 -25.70
C CYS A 54 -0.26 34.90 -26.35
N ASN A 55 0.28 36.10 -26.12
CA ASN A 55 1.51 36.55 -26.80
C ASN A 55 2.80 36.20 -26.05
N ILE A 56 2.76 36.04 -24.72
CA ILE A 56 3.97 35.73 -23.92
C ILE A 56 4.39 34.25 -24.08
N LEU A 57 3.46 33.36 -24.44
CA LEU A 57 3.77 31.95 -24.74
C LEU A 57 4.25 31.71 -26.18
N LEU A 58 4.04 32.67 -27.10
CA LEU A 58 4.55 32.58 -28.47
C LEU A 58 6.01 33.05 -28.57
N GLU A 59 6.44 34.00 -27.74
CA GLU A 59 7.83 34.49 -27.70
C GLU A 59 8.83 33.48 -27.11
N TYR A 60 8.39 32.57 -26.25
CA TYR A 60 9.24 31.47 -25.77
C TYR A 60 9.36 30.31 -26.78
N SER A 61 8.50 30.26 -27.81
CA SER A 61 8.55 29.23 -28.85
C SER A 61 9.50 29.56 -30.00
N SER A 62 9.85 30.84 -30.18
CA SER A 62 10.77 31.29 -31.24
C SER A 62 12.25 31.10 -30.89
N LEU A 63 12.59 30.93 -29.61
CA LEU A 63 13.98 30.74 -29.14
C LEU A 63 14.45 29.26 -29.09
N LEU A 64 13.55 28.29 -29.35
CA LEU A 64 13.87 26.85 -29.43
C LEU A 64 13.79 26.29 -30.87
N SER A 65 13.76 27.17 -31.88
CA SER A 65 13.61 26.81 -33.29
C SER A 65 14.95 26.80 -34.05
N SER A 66 15.76 25.77 -33.82
CA SER A 66 16.88 25.42 -34.71
C SER A 66 16.97 23.91 -34.99
N SER A 67 15.82 23.27 -35.25
CA SER A 67 15.80 21.95 -35.87
C SER A 67 14.53 21.77 -36.71
N SER A 68 14.62 22.13 -37.98
CA SER A 68 13.51 22.03 -38.96
C SER A 68 13.04 20.60 -39.20
N THR A 69 13.84 19.60 -38.81
CA THR A 69 13.53 18.17 -39.02
C THR A 69 12.52 17.60 -38.00
N TYR A 70 12.38 18.21 -36.82
CA TYR A 70 11.44 17.76 -35.79
C TYR A 70 10.00 18.24 -36.02
N ARG A 71 9.82 19.36 -36.75
CA ARG A 71 8.50 19.95 -36.97
C ARG A 71 7.65 19.14 -37.95
N THR A 72 8.28 18.53 -38.96
CA THR A 72 7.57 17.77 -40.00
C THR A 72 7.04 16.42 -39.48
N ARG A 73 7.79 15.71 -38.62
CA ARG A 73 7.33 14.42 -38.06
C ARG A 73 6.26 14.55 -36.98
N LEU A 74 6.25 15.64 -36.22
CA LEU A 74 5.20 15.91 -35.21
C LEU A 74 3.88 16.33 -35.87
N ILE A 75 3.95 16.99 -37.04
CA ILE A 75 2.76 17.32 -37.82
C ILE A 75 2.19 16.06 -38.48
N ASP A 76 3.01 15.15 -39.03
CA ASP A 76 2.51 13.89 -39.62
C ASP A 76 1.84 12.94 -38.60
N VAL A 77 2.36 12.85 -37.37
CA VAL A 77 1.71 12.07 -36.30
C VAL A 77 0.42 12.74 -35.82
N SER A 78 0.39 14.08 -35.80
CA SER A 78 -0.83 14.83 -35.46
C SER A 78 -1.88 14.81 -36.58
N VAL A 79 -1.48 14.61 -37.84
CA VAL A 79 -2.39 14.53 -39.00
C VAL A 79 -2.96 13.12 -39.11
N ARG A 80 -2.18 12.05 -38.90
CA ARG A 80 -2.76 10.68 -38.80
C ARG A 80 -3.67 10.47 -37.60
N ALA A 81 -3.41 11.13 -36.46
CA ALA A 81 -4.33 11.08 -35.32
C ALA A 81 -5.61 11.91 -35.51
N LYS A 82 -5.70 12.74 -36.57
CA LYS A 82 -6.90 13.54 -36.88
C LYS A 82 -7.86 12.83 -37.84
N ASP A 83 -7.36 11.94 -38.69
CA ASP A 83 -8.20 11.23 -39.68
C ASP A 83 -8.87 9.96 -39.13
N GLU A 84 -8.49 9.54 -37.92
CA GLU A 84 -9.19 8.49 -37.17
C GLU A 84 -10.08 9.08 -36.05
N LYS A 85 -10.72 10.22 -36.33
CA LYS A 85 -11.93 10.63 -35.60
C LYS A 85 -13.07 9.70 -36.00
N ILE A 86 -12.99 8.48 -35.49
CA ILE A 86 -14.16 7.66 -35.31
C ILE A 86 -15.01 8.40 -34.27
N ASP A 87 -16.01 9.13 -34.75
CA ASP A 87 -17.12 9.73 -33.98
C ASP A 87 -18.00 8.63 -33.36
N ASN A 88 -17.39 7.63 -32.73
CA ASN A 88 -18.08 6.76 -31.80
C ASN A 88 -18.31 7.61 -30.56
N GLY A 89 -19.50 8.23 -30.48
CA GLY A 89 -20.04 8.87 -29.28
C GLY A 89 -20.21 7.93 -28.08
N GLY A 90 -19.38 6.90 -27.97
CA GLY A 90 -19.25 6.04 -26.81
C GLY A 90 -18.94 6.89 -25.60
N LYS A 91 -19.88 6.90 -24.65
CA LYS A 91 -19.67 7.56 -23.36
C LYS A 91 -18.36 7.01 -22.76
N PRO A 92 -17.47 7.87 -22.25
CA PRO A 92 -16.21 7.43 -21.66
C PRO A 92 -16.50 6.38 -20.58
N THR A 93 -15.79 5.25 -20.66
CA THR A 93 -15.94 4.11 -19.74
C THR A 93 -15.73 4.58 -18.31
N GLN A 94 -16.82 4.70 -17.56
CA GLN A 94 -16.77 5.18 -16.19
C GLN A 94 -16.38 4.05 -15.25
N ILE A 95 -15.21 4.17 -14.61
CA ILE A 95 -14.79 3.28 -13.51
C ILE A 95 -15.36 3.84 -12.20
N SER A 96 -15.79 3.00 -11.27
CA SER A 96 -16.22 3.44 -9.93
C SER A 96 -15.05 3.37 -8.95
N VAL A 97 -14.96 4.32 -8.00
CA VAL A 97 -13.93 4.29 -6.94
C VAL A 97 -14.00 2.99 -6.13
N LYS A 98 -15.21 2.50 -5.87
CA LYS A 98 -15.44 1.24 -5.15
C LYS A 98 -14.84 0.04 -5.91
N GLU A 99 -14.95 0.03 -7.23
CA GLU A 99 -14.35 -1.03 -8.07
C GLU A 99 -12.83 -1.00 -7.99
N ILE A 100 -12.21 0.19 -8.04
CA ILE A 100 -10.76 0.35 -7.91
C ILE A 100 -10.29 -0.19 -6.57
N ILE A 101 -10.88 0.27 -5.45
CA ILE A 101 -10.50 -0.18 -4.11
C ILE A 101 -10.71 -1.69 -3.96
N SER A 102 -11.85 -2.20 -4.41
CA SER A 102 -12.18 -3.63 -4.32
C SER A 102 -11.20 -4.49 -5.14
N LYS A 103 -10.84 -4.04 -6.37
CA LYS A 103 -9.88 -4.75 -7.21
C LYS A 103 -8.49 -4.71 -6.58
N THR A 104 -8.02 -3.56 -6.11
CA THR A 104 -6.73 -3.43 -5.40
C THR A 104 -6.68 -4.35 -4.18
N TRP A 105 -7.74 -4.37 -3.37
CA TRP A 105 -7.83 -5.26 -2.23
C TRP A 105 -7.80 -6.74 -2.65
N SER A 106 -8.55 -7.10 -3.68
CA SER A 106 -8.59 -8.48 -4.20
C SER A 106 -7.25 -8.95 -4.79
N LEU A 107 -6.45 -8.04 -5.35
CA LEU A 107 -5.12 -8.35 -5.86
C LEU A 107 -4.13 -8.60 -4.72
N VAL A 108 -4.25 -7.85 -3.62
CA VAL A 108 -3.36 -7.98 -2.46
C VAL A 108 -3.75 -9.17 -1.56
N PHE A 109 -5.03 -9.36 -1.25
CA PHE A 109 -5.46 -10.32 -0.22
C PHE A 109 -6.06 -11.63 -0.76
N ASN A 110 -6.76 -11.63 -1.89
CA ASN A 110 -7.48 -12.82 -2.38
C ASN A 110 -6.64 -13.73 -3.29
N SER A 111 -5.37 -13.40 -3.49
CA SER A 111 -4.51 -14.04 -4.48
C SER A 111 -3.57 -15.09 -3.89
N GLY A 112 -3.47 -15.19 -2.55
CA GLY A 112 -2.45 -16.02 -1.89
C GLY A 112 -1.01 -15.52 -2.11
N VAL A 113 -0.82 -14.44 -2.89
CA VAL A 113 0.50 -13.89 -3.22
C VAL A 113 1.01 -12.87 -2.21
N LEU A 114 0.21 -12.56 -1.17
CA LEU A 114 0.57 -11.57 -0.16
C LEU A 114 1.96 -11.80 0.46
N PRO A 115 2.35 -13.03 0.85
CA PRO A 115 3.69 -13.27 1.39
C PRO A 115 4.79 -12.95 0.38
N GLU A 116 4.61 -13.33 -0.89
CA GLU A 116 5.60 -13.09 -1.94
C GLU A 116 5.76 -11.59 -2.21
N LEU A 117 4.64 -10.87 -2.26
CA LEU A 117 4.61 -9.42 -2.42
C LEU A 117 5.28 -8.71 -1.23
N LEU A 118 5.01 -9.16 0.00
CA LEU A 118 5.63 -8.61 1.21
C LEU A 118 7.14 -8.82 1.21
N VAL A 119 7.62 -10.01 0.83
CA VAL A 119 9.06 -10.31 0.74
C VAL A 119 9.73 -9.46 -0.34
N ALA A 120 9.14 -9.39 -1.54
CA ALA A 120 9.69 -8.62 -2.66
C ALA A 120 9.89 -7.14 -2.29
N TYR A 121 8.90 -6.53 -1.65
CA TYR A 121 9.03 -5.15 -1.23
C TYR A 121 9.83 -4.95 0.07
N ALA A 122 9.86 -5.92 0.99
CA ALA A 122 10.77 -5.84 2.13
C ALA A 122 12.23 -5.81 1.66
N TYR A 123 12.56 -6.62 0.65
CA TYR A 123 13.86 -6.60 0.00
C TYR A 123 14.15 -5.25 -0.69
N LYS A 124 13.17 -4.68 -1.40
CA LYS A 124 13.26 -3.31 -1.94
C LYS A 124 13.58 -2.29 -0.85
N ASP A 125 12.80 -2.28 0.23
CA ASP A 125 12.94 -1.30 1.32
C ASP A 125 14.30 -1.44 2.01
N LEU A 126 14.81 -2.68 2.17
CA LEU A 126 16.15 -2.96 2.68
C LEU A 126 17.25 -2.39 1.75
N ILE A 127 17.17 -2.63 0.45
CA ILE A 127 18.16 -2.11 -0.50
C ILE A 127 18.11 -0.58 -0.53
N ALA A 128 16.92 0.01 -0.61
CA ALA A 128 16.76 1.47 -0.60
C ALA A 128 17.34 2.09 0.68
N PHE A 129 17.14 1.44 1.82
CA PHE A 129 17.78 1.85 3.08
C PHE A 129 19.31 1.81 2.99
N LEU A 130 19.89 0.72 2.48
CA LEU A 130 21.35 0.59 2.33
C LEU A 130 21.92 1.64 1.37
N ILE A 131 21.27 1.87 0.23
CA ILE A 131 21.68 2.90 -0.74
C ILE A 131 21.68 4.28 -0.07
N ASN A 132 20.61 4.62 0.67
CA ASN A 132 20.53 5.90 1.38
C ASN A 132 21.64 6.02 2.43
N ARG A 133 21.96 4.96 3.17
CA ARG A 133 23.04 4.97 4.17
C ARG A 133 24.42 5.17 3.55
N VAL A 134 24.71 4.44 2.49
CA VAL A 134 25.97 4.61 1.73
C VAL A 134 26.03 6.02 1.15
N SER A 135 24.93 6.54 0.60
CA SER A 135 24.86 7.90 0.10
C SER A 135 25.19 8.93 1.16
N HIS A 136 24.62 8.81 2.37
CA HIS A 136 24.89 9.73 3.49
C HIS A 136 26.37 9.67 3.91
N LEU A 137 26.92 8.46 4.03
CA LEU A 137 28.32 8.26 4.37
C LEU A 137 29.26 8.92 3.36
N VAL A 138 29.02 8.69 2.07
CA VAL A 138 29.81 9.29 0.99
C VAL A 138 29.65 10.81 0.99
N THR A 139 28.42 11.32 1.13
CA THR A 139 28.12 12.77 1.19
C THR A 139 28.89 13.44 2.33
N ASN A 140 28.85 12.87 3.53
CA ASN A 140 29.54 13.41 4.71
C ASN A 140 31.05 13.32 4.59
N THR A 141 31.56 12.22 4.03
CA THR A 141 32.99 12.05 3.76
C THR A 141 33.47 13.11 2.78
N VAL A 142 32.78 13.30 1.66
CA VAL A 142 33.12 14.31 0.65
C VAL A 142 33.00 15.72 1.22
N ALA A 143 31.95 16.01 1.98
CA ALA A 143 31.80 17.30 2.65
C ALA A 143 32.94 17.59 3.62
N SER A 144 33.39 16.60 4.39
CA SER A 144 34.50 16.76 5.32
C SER A 144 35.81 17.07 4.58
N HIS A 145 36.08 16.38 3.47
CA HIS A 145 37.29 16.59 2.68
C HIS A 145 37.25 17.91 1.88
N VAL A 146 36.10 18.26 1.30
CA VAL A 146 35.97 19.43 0.39
C VAL A 146 35.73 20.73 1.15
N LEU A 147 34.94 20.70 2.23
CA LEU A 147 34.56 21.89 2.97
C LEU A 147 35.35 22.05 4.28
N GLY A 148 36.14 21.05 4.69
CA GLY A 148 36.87 21.07 5.97
C GLY A 148 35.95 21.00 7.19
N VAL A 149 34.74 20.47 7.03
CA VAL A 149 33.71 20.44 8.06
C VAL A 149 33.71 19.10 8.78
N GLU A 150 33.79 19.11 10.11
CA GLU A 150 33.75 17.89 10.92
C GLU A 150 32.30 17.45 11.13
N VAL A 151 31.93 16.30 10.56
CA VAL A 151 30.57 15.73 10.70
C VAL A 151 30.61 14.65 11.77
N PHE A 152 29.99 14.92 12.93
CA PHE A 152 30.04 14.03 14.09
C PHE A 152 29.43 12.64 13.84
N ASN A 153 28.44 12.53 12.95
CA ASN A 153 27.80 11.26 12.62
C ASN A 153 27.83 10.99 11.11
N PRO A 154 28.70 10.07 10.63
CA PRO A 154 28.84 9.83 9.19
C PRO A 154 27.60 9.15 8.58
N TRP A 155 26.75 8.50 9.39
CA TRP A 155 25.62 7.68 8.90
C TRP A 155 24.33 8.48 8.61
N TRP A 156 24.30 9.76 8.95
CA TRP A 156 23.14 10.62 8.82
C TRP A 156 23.53 11.96 8.22
N ILE A 157 22.68 12.52 7.35
CA ILE A 157 22.85 13.89 6.86
C ILE A 157 22.63 14.84 8.03
N TYR A 158 23.54 15.80 8.19
CA TYR A 158 23.44 16.80 9.22
C TYR A 158 22.50 17.93 8.76
N LEU A 159 21.32 18.01 9.36
CA LEU A 159 20.25 18.96 8.97
C LEU A 159 20.02 20.06 10.00
N ASP A 160 21.00 20.33 10.87
CA ASP A 160 20.92 21.45 11.81
C ASP A 160 20.85 22.78 11.02
N PRO A 161 19.78 23.58 11.20
CA PRO A 161 19.61 24.84 10.48
C PRO A 161 20.81 25.79 10.62
N ASN A 162 21.44 25.84 11.80
CA ASN A 162 22.58 26.72 12.04
C ASN A 162 23.79 26.31 11.22
N PHE A 163 24.02 25.01 11.11
CA PHE A 163 25.09 24.45 10.31
C PHE A 163 24.86 24.66 8.82
N LEU A 164 23.64 24.41 8.33
CA LEU A 164 23.30 24.60 6.93
C LEU A 164 23.45 26.07 6.51
N GLN A 165 23.14 27.01 7.40
CA GLN A 165 23.36 28.45 7.17
C GLN A 165 24.86 28.80 7.15
N ALA A 166 25.66 28.20 8.04
CA ALA A 166 27.11 28.42 8.09
C ALA A 166 27.86 27.76 6.92
N THR A 167 27.31 26.68 6.34
CA THR A 167 27.97 25.86 5.31
C THR A 167 27.06 25.61 4.10
N PRO A 168 26.73 26.65 3.30
CA PRO A 168 25.84 26.50 2.16
C PRO A 168 26.35 25.48 1.13
N GLY A 169 27.68 25.30 1.04
CA GLY A 169 28.32 24.25 0.23
C GLY A 169 27.82 22.83 0.55
N TYR A 170 27.49 22.56 1.81
CA TYR A 170 27.00 21.24 2.23
C TYR A 170 25.66 20.89 1.55
N VAL A 171 24.77 21.88 1.39
CA VAL A 171 23.47 21.69 0.73
C VAL A 171 23.66 21.27 -0.73
N PHE A 172 24.64 21.84 -1.44
CA PHE A 172 24.94 21.46 -2.83
C PHE A 172 25.50 20.04 -2.92
N ILE A 173 26.37 19.64 -2.00
CA ILE A 173 26.92 18.27 -1.95
C ILE A 173 25.78 17.27 -1.69
N VAL A 174 24.90 17.55 -0.71
CA VAL A 174 23.71 16.73 -0.43
C VAL A 174 22.82 16.63 -1.67
N ALA A 175 22.52 17.74 -2.34
CA ALA A 175 21.70 17.75 -3.54
C ALA A 175 22.32 16.94 -4.69
N PHE A 176 23.64 17.07 -4.90
CA PHE A 176 24.36 16.32 -5.92
C PHE A 176 24.27 14.81 -5.68
N PHE A 177 24.56 14.33 -4.47
CA PHE A 177 24.47 12.91 -4.15
C PHE A 177 23.04 12.38 -4.15
N PHE A 178 22.07 13.20 -3.76
CA PHE A 178 20.65 12.86 -3.89
C PHE A 178 20.27 12.64 -5.36
N ILE A 179 20.65 13.55 -6.27
CA ILE A 179 20.39 13.41 -7.71
C ILE A 179 21.14 12.19 -8.29
N ALA A 180 22.38 11.96 -7.86
CA ALA A 180 23.19 10.84 -8.33
C ALA A 180 22.64 9.47 -7.89
N THR A 181 22.03 9.39 -6.70
CA THR A 181 21.44 8.14 -6.17
C THR A 181 20.03 7.90 -6.64
N LEU A 182 19.32 8.94 -7.09
CA LEU A 182 17.95 8.86 -7.58
C LEU A 182 17.77 7.76 -8.65
N PRO A 183 18.57 7.66 -9.74
CA PRO A 183 18.43 6.58 -10.72
C PRO A 183 18.56 5.18 -10.15
N LEU A 184 19.40 5.00 -9.13
CA LEU A 184 19.61 3.71 -8.48
C LEU A 184 18.41 3.34 -7.60
N ILE A 185 17.85 4.30 -6.87
CA ILE A 185 16.61 4.09 -6.10
C ILE A 185 15.46 3.78 -7.06
N THR A 186 15.34 4.52 -8.17
CA THR A 186 14.35 4.25 -9.21
C THR A 186 14.52 2.85 -9.78
N LEU A 187 15.75 2.37 -10.00
CA LEU A 187 15.99 1.01 -10.50
C LEU A 187 15.44 -0.06 -9.54
N VAL A 188 15.68 0.13 -8.23
CA VAL A 188 15.18 -0.77 -7.19
C VAL A 188 13.65 -0.74 -7.12
N ASP A 189 13.05 0.44 -7.27
CA ASP A 189 11.61 0.64 -7.31
C ASP A 189 10.97 -0.03 -8.54
N SER A 190 11.56 0.16 -9.72
CA SER A 190 11.12 -0.45 -10.98
C SER A 190 11.26 -1.97 -10.93
N PHE A 191 12.33 -2.50 -10.34
CA PHE A 191 12.52 -3.95 -10.15
C PHE A 191 11.45 -4.54 -9.22
N ALA A 192 11.17 -3.86 -8.10
CA ALA A 192 10.14 -4.29 -7.17
C ALA A 192 8.74 -4.24 -7.81
N PHE A 193 8.46 -3.21 -8.61
CA PHE A 193 7.22 -3.09 -9.36
C PHE A 193 7.09 -4.17 -10.45
N ALA A 194 8.15 -4.45 -11.21
CA ALA A 194 8.19 -5.52 -12.20
C ALA A 194 7.93 -6.89 -11.57
N THR A 195 8.56 -7.13 -10.41
CA THR A 195 8.38 -8.36 -9.62
C THR A 195 6.94 -8.49 -9.12
N ALA A 196 6.36 -7.41 -8.60
CA ALA A 196 4.96 -7.38 -8.17
C ALA A 196 3.98 -7.65 -9.34
N ALA A 197 4.22 -7.04 -10.51
CA ALA A 197 3.42 -7.28 -11.70
C ALA A 197 3.50 -8.75 -12.16
N ALA A 198 4.71 -9.33 -12.21
CA ALA A 198 4.92 -10.74 -12.56
C ALA A 198 4.21 -11.70 -11.58
N ILE A 199 4.30 -11.42 -10.27
CA ILE A 199 3.58 -12.18 -9.23
C ILE A 199 2.06 -12.14 -9.47
N LEU A 200 1.51 -10.94 -9.72
CA LEU A 200 0.07 -10.76 -9.89
C LEU A 200 -0.46 -11.42 -11.18
N ARG A 201 0.35 -11.44 -12.26
CA ARG A 201 -0.01 -12.10 -13.53
C ARG A 201 -0.07 -13.61 -13.44
N ARG A 202 0.73 -14.23 -12.57
CA ARG A 202 0.75 -15.69 -12.37
C ARG A 202 -0.44 -16.21 -11.61
N ARG A 203 -1.35 -15.33 -11.18
CA ARG A 203 -2.58 -15.72 -10.54
C ARG A 203 -3.36 -16.64 -11.50
N PRO A 204 -3.78 -17.84 -11.07
CA PRO A 204 -4.68 -18.63 -11.87
C PRO A 204 -5.93 -17.80 -12.15
N PRO A 205 -6.45 -17.82 -13.40
CA PRO A 205 -7.69 -17.12 -13.70
C PRO A 205 -8.76 -17.56 -12.68
N PRO A 206 -9.63 -16.65 -12.22
CA PRO A 206 -10.71 -17.04 -11.33
C PRO A 206 -11.45 -18.21 -11.98
N PRO A 207 -11.77 -19.28 -11.22
CA PRO A 207 -12.48 -20.42 -11.78
C PRO A 207 -13.71 -19.87 -12.49
N LEU A 208 -13.81 -20.11 -13.80
CA LEU A 208 -14.96 -19.69 -14.58
C LEU A 208 -16.19 -20.23 -13.83
N PRO A 209 -17.25 -19.41 -13.65
CA PRO A 209 -18.48 -19.91 -13.05
C PRO A 209 -18.85 -21.16 -13.84
N LEU A 210 -18.86 -22.32 -13.16
CA LEU A 210 -19.25 -23.57 -13.78
C LEU A 210 -20.55 -23.28 -14.53
N PRO A 211 -20.65 -23.62 -15.82
CA PRO A 211 -21.83 -23.32 -16.62
C PRO A 211 -23.02 -23.75 -15.78
N ALA A 212 -23.85 -22.77 -15.38
CA ALA A 212 -24.95 -23.00 -14.46
C ALA A 212 -25.62 -24.27 -14.97
N THR A 213 -25.54 -25.36 -14.18
CA THR A 213 -26.00 -26.67 -14.59
C THR A 213 -27.37 -26.41 -15.17
N ALA A 214 -27.49 -26.55 -16.49
CA ALA A 214 -28.70 -26.16 -17.19
C ALA A 214 -29.84 -26.77 -16.38
N PRO A 215 -30.86 -25.99 -15.98
CA PRO A 215 -31.95 -26.53 -15.19
C PRO A 215 -32.36 -27.80 -15.91
N MET A 216 -32.11 -28.94 -15.25
CA MET A 216 -32.51 -30.22 -15.80
C MET A 216 -34.00 -30.05 -16.02
N ASP A 217 -34.39 -30.10 -17.28
CA ASP A 217 -35.75 -29.95 -17.74
C ASP A 217 -36.56 -31.02 -17.01
N GLU A 218 -37.19 -30.59 -15.91
CA GLU A 218 -37.95 -31.44 -15.02
C GLU A 218 -39.20 -31.85 -15.79
N GLY A 219 -39.19 -33.06 -16.32
CA GLY A 219 -40.40 -33.77 -16.72
C GLY A 219 -40.93 -33.43 -18.12
N LYS A 220 -40.32 -34.05 -19.13
CA LYS A 220 -41.13 -34.74 -20.13
C LYS A 220 -41.07 -36.23 -19.86
N ASP A 221 -42.24 -36.75 -19.53
CA ASP A 221 -42.54 -38.16 -19.32
C ASP A 221 -41.94 -39.00 -20.46
N LEU A 222 -40.92 -39.79 -20.13
CA LEU A 222 -40.56 -40.97 -20.90
C LEU A 222 -41.02 -42.18 -20.08
N GLU A 223 -42.16 -42.71 -20.51
CA GLU A 223 -42.62 -44.06 -20.18
C GLU A 223 -41.53 -45.09 -20.47
N GLY A 224 -41.37 -46.03 -19.52
CA GLY A 224 -41.11 -47.43 -19.84
C GLY A 224 -39.64 -47.86 -19.90
N GLY A 225 -39.11 -48.33 -18.75
CA GLY A 225 -37.91 -49.16 -18.75
C GLY A 225 -37.45 -49.55 -17.34
N ASN A 226 -37.76 -50.79 -16.93
CA ASN A 226 -37.36 -51.38 -15.65
C ASN A 226 -35.82 -51.50 -15.46
N PRO A 227 -35.32 -51.59 -14.21
CA PRO A 227 -33.89 -51.55 -13.88
C PRO A 227 -33.25 -52.95 -13.70
N PRO A 228 -31.91 -53.00 -13.64
CA PRO A 228 -31.24 -53.75 -12.58
C PRO A 228 -30.29 -52.80 -11.81
N SER A 229 -30.54 -52.54 -10.52
CA SER A 229 -29.99 -53.33 -9.41
C SER A 229 -28.45 -53.41 -9.42
N GLY A 230 -27.83 -52.59 -8.57
CA GLY A 230 -26.53 -52.91 -7.97
C GLY A 230 -25.63 -51.71 -7.71
N GLY A 231 -25.37 -51.40 -6.44
CA GLY A 231 -24.05 -50.92 -6.01
C GLY A 231 -23.96 -49.52 -5.39
N ASP A 232 -24.16 -49.49 -4.07
CA ASP A 232 -23.40 -48.76 -3.05
C ASP A 232 -23.31 -47.22 -3.09
N SER A 233 -24.16 -46.65 -2.24
CA SER A 233 -24.24 -45.25 -1.85
C SER A 233 -23.14 -44.86 -0.85
N PHE A 234 -22.32 -43.87 -1.19
CA PHE A 234 -21.54 -43.09 -0.22
C PHE A 234 -22.33 -41.81 0.12
N SER A 235 -22.85 -41.74 1.34
CA SER A 235 -23.64 -40.61 1.85
C SER A 235 -22.71 -39.51 2.40
N THR A 236 -22.64 -38.38 1.71
CA THR A 236 -22.03 -37.15 2.24
C THR A 236 -23.15 -36.21 2.68
N LYS A 237 -23.26 -36.04 4.00
CA LYS A 237 -24.24 -35.19 4.67
C LYS A 237 -23.89 -33.71 4.44
N VAL A 238 -24.63 -33.03 3.57
CA VAL A 238 -24.59 -31.57 3.42
C VAL A 238 -25.57 -30.98 4.45
N ILE A 239 -25.06 -30.07 5.28
CA ILE A 239 -25.82 -29.32 6.27
C ILE A 239 -26.21 -27.99 5.60
N ASP A 240 -27.47 -27.88 5.18
CA ASP A 240 -28.06 -26.62 4.75
C ASP A 240 -28.26 -25.70 5.96
N SER A 241 -27.70 -24.50 5.88
CA SER A 241 -27.92 -23.42 6.85
C SER A 241 -28.98 -22.48 6.31
N ASN A 242 -30.03 -22.35 7.12
CA ASN A 242 -31.24 -21.56 6.91
C ASN A 242 -31.01 -20.14 6.36
N SER A 243 -31.76 -19.88 5.29
CA SER A 243 -32.25 -18.56 4.87
C SER A 243 -33.06 -17.90 5.99
N SER A 244 -32.83 -16.61 6.22
CA SER A 244 -33.74 -15.74 6.97
C SER A 244 -34.24 -14.65 6.04
N ASP A 245 -35.49 -14.81 5.60
CA ASP A 245 -36.26 -13.81 4.86
C ASP A 245 -36.53 -12.57 5.73
N ILE A 246 -36.27 -11.39 5.15
CA ILE A 246 -36.67 -10.09 5.68
C ILE A 246 -37.90 -9.65 4.89
N ILE A 247 -39.06 -9.67 5.54
CA ILE A 247 -40.28 -9.01 5.07
C ILE A 247 -40.34 -7.64 5.74
N HIS A 248 -40.35 -6.58 4.94
CA HIS A 248 -40.72 -5.23 5.37
C HIS A 248 -41.96 -4.81 4.59
N ASP A 249 -43.11 -4.69 5.27
CA ASP A 249 -44.18 -3.76 4.94
C ASP A 249 -45.18 -3.68 6.09
N GLY A 250 -45.67 -2.48 6.43
CA GLY A 250 -46.78 -2.30 7.35
C GLY A 250 -46.84 -0.95 8.08
N VAL A 251 -47.56 0.00 7.49
CA VAL A 251 -47.96 1.31 8.04
C VAL A 251 -49.28 1.19 8.84
N LYS A 252 -49.55 2.20 9.69
CA LYS A 252 -50.74 2.51 10.54
C LYS A 252 -50.65 1.92 11.96
N GLY A 253 -50.84 2.64 13.06
CA GLY A 253 -51.60 3.87 13.30
C GLY A 253 -52.69 3.56 14.33
N GLY A 254 -52.78 4.33 15.42
CA GLY A 254 -53.99 4.40 16.26
C GLY A 254 -53.91 3.81 17.67
N SER A 255 -54.03 4.71 18.65
CA SER A 255 -54.62 4.59 19.99
C SER A 255 -55.30 3.26 20.34
N ASP A 256 -54.92 2.63 21.46
CA ASP A 256 -55.84 2.52 22.59
C ASP A 256 -55.22 2.01 23.90
N LYS A 257 -55.90 2.47 24.94
CA LYS A 257 -55.61 2.57 26.36
C LYS A 257 -55.48 1.24 27.10
N ASP A 258 -54.81 1.38 28.26
CA ASP A 258 -55.16 0.85 29.57
C ASP A 258 -55.92 -0.48 29.62
N VAL A 259 -55.23 -1.49 30.13
CA VAL A 259 -55.68 -2.68 30.90
C VAL A 259 -54.77 -3.85 30.51
N LYS A 260 -53.64 -4.00 31.22
CA LYS A 260 -52.83 -5.24 31.31
C LYS A 260 -51.59 -5.02 32.19
N LYS A 261 -51.78 -4.58 33.43
CA LYS A 261 -50.68 -4.48 34.41
C LYS A 261 -50.54 -5.73 35.30
N ASP A 262 -51.58 -6.54 35.44
CA ASP A 262 -51.59 -7.61 36.45
C ASP A 262 -51.19 -9.01 35.93
N ALA A 263 -51.12 -9.22 34.61
CA ALA A 263 -50.69 -10.51 34.03
C ALA A 263 -49.16 -10.64 33.85
N LYS A 264 -48.39 -9.58 34.12
CA LYS A 264 -46.93 -9.53 33.86
C LYS A 264 -46.09 -9.97 35.06
N GLU A 265 -46.62 -9.93 36.27
CA GLU A 265 -45.92 -10.39 37.48
C GLU A 265 -45.91 -11.92 37.61
N GLU A 266 -46.99 -12.60 37.24
CA GLU A 266 -47.08 -14.06 37.37
C GLU A 266 -46.16 -14.80 36.38
N LYS A 267 -45.99 -14.27 35.15
CA LYS A 267 -45.02 -14.79 34.17
C LYS A 267 -43.57 -14.56 34.59
N LYS A 268 -43.27 -13.52 35.38
CA LYS A 268 -41.92 -13.27 35.91
C LYS A 268 -41.54 -14.26 37.01
N LYS A 269 -42.49 -14.68 37.85
CA LYS A 269 -42.26 -15.68 38.90
C LYS A 269 -41.98 -17.08 38.33
N LYS A 270 -42.78 -17.55 37.36
CA LYS A 270 -42.56 -18.85 36.67
C LYS A 270 -41.25 -18.91 35.85
N LYS A 271 -40.78 -17.77 35.30
CA LYS A 271 -39.51 -17.72 34.56
C LYS A 271 -38.29 -17.78 35.51
N LYS A 272 -38.41 -17.28 36.74
CA LYS A 272 -37.34 -17.30 37.74
C LYS A 272 -37.15 -18.69 38.36
N GLU A 273 -38.23 -19.45 38.55
CA GLU A 273 -38.15 -20.85 39.01
C GLU A 273 -37.57 -21.79 37.94
N LYS A 274 -37.96 -21.63 36.67
CA LYS A 274 -37.36 -22.40 35.57
C LYS A 274 -35.87 -22.10 35.36
N ALA A 275 -35.41 -20.88 35.67
CA ALA A 275 -34.00 -20.53 35.59
C ALA A 275 -33.17 -21.20 36.70
N LYS A 276 -33.69 -21.24 37.94
CA LYS A 276 -33.03 -21.93 39.06
C LYS A 276 -32.92 -23.44 38.85
N ALA A 277 -33.97 -24.09 38.36
CA ALA A 277 -33.94 -25.53 38.07
C ALA A 277 -32.95 -25.89 36.93
N LYS A 278 -32.74 -24.98 35.97
CA LYS A 278 -31.74 -25.18 34.90
C LYS A 278 -30.30 -25.02 35.41
N GLU A 279 -30.08 -24.14 36.39
CA GLU A 279 -28.76 -23.92 36.99
C GLU A 279 -28.30 -25.11 37.85
N GLU A 280 -29.22 -25.72 38.62
CA GLU A 280 -28.90 -26.94 39.40
C GLU A 280 -28.56 -28.13 38.49
N LYS A 281 -29.33 -28.35 37.41
CA LYS A 281 -29.05 -29.43 36.46
C LYS A 281 -27.69 -29.27 35.76
N THR A 282 -27.27 -28.03 35.51
CA THR A 282 -25.97 -27.73 34.89
C THR A 282 -24.79 -27.97 35.85
N LYS A 283 -25.00 -27.80 37.17
CA LYS A 283 -23.96 -28.10 38.17
C LYS A 283 -23.75 -29.61 38.31
N GLU A 284 -24.84 -30.37 38.29
CA GLU A 284 -24.78 -31.83 38.40
C GLU A 284 -24.07 -32.48 37.19
N ASP A 285 -24.35 -31.99 35.97
CA ASP A 285 -23.68 -32.46 34.75
C ASP A 285 -22.17 -32.11 34.72
N LYS A 286 -21.77 -30.97 35.30
CA LYS A 286 -20.35 -30.61 35.43
C LYS A 286 -19.61 -31.51 36.42
N ILE A 287 -20.25 -31.89 37.51
CA ILE A 287 -19.65 -32.79 38.51
C ILE A 287 -19.45 -34.18 37.90
N LYS A 288 -20.43 -34.70 37.13
CA LYS A 288 -20.29 -35.98 36.43
C LYS A 288 -19.17 -35.97 35.39
N ARG A 289 -19.04 -34.90 34.58
CA ARG A 289 -17.94 -34.78 33.62
C ARG A 289 -16.57 -34.71 34.28
N ASN A 290 -16.44 -34.00 35.40
CA ASN A 290 -15.17 -33.93 36.10
C ASN A 290 -14.77 -35.29 36.70
N ALA A 291 -15.73 -36.05 37.23
CA ALA A 291 -15.48 -37.40 37.71
C ALA A 291 -15.09 -38.38 36.58
N GLU A 292 -15.68 -38.24 35.39
CA GLU A 292 -15.26 -39.02 34.20
C GLU A 292 -13.85 -38.66 33.72
N ILE A 293 -13.48 -37.38 33.77
CA ILE A 293 -12.13 -36.91 33.42
C ILE A 293 -11.08 -37.41 34.41
N GLU A 294 -11.37 -37.37 35.71
CA GLU A 294 -10.47 -37.91 36.74
C GLU A 294 -10.29 -39.43 36.59
N LYS A 295 -11.37 -40.17 36.32
CA LYS A 295 -11.30 -41.62 36.09
C LYS A 295 -10.55 -41.97 34.81
N ALA A 296 -10.65 -41.14 33.77
CA ALA A 296 -9.88 -41.28 32.54
C ALA A 296 -8.38 -40.96 32.76
N LEU A 297 -8.07 -39.96 33.58
CA LEU A 297 -6.70 -39.60 33.95
C LEU A 297 -6.03 -40.69 34.79
N GLU A 298 -6.73 -41.30 35.75
CA GLU A 298 -6.21 -42.43 36.53
C GLU A 298 -5.89 -43.65 35.65
N SER A 299 -6.70 -43.91 34.62
CA SER A 299 -6.41 -44.99 33.65
C SER A 299 -5.21 -44.71 32.74
N PHE A 300 -4.81 -43.44 32.61
CA PHE A 300 -3.69 -43.01 31.77
C PHE A 300 -2.34 -43.11 32.48
N PHE A 301 -2.31 -43.17 33.81
CA PHE A 301 -1.09 -43.19 34.61
C PHE A 301 -0.66 -44.58 35.11
N ASP A 302 -1.22 -45.66 34.55
CA ASP A 302 -0.77 -47.02 34.85
C ASP A 302 0.61 -47.29 34.18
N PRO A 303 1.74 -47.23 34.93
CA PRO A 303 3.09 -47.26 34.35
C PRO A 303 3.46 -48.66 33.83
N SER A 304 2.61 -49.66 34.09
CA SER A 304 2.84 -51.07 33.78
C SER A 304 2.46 -51.46 32.34
N LYS A 305 1.77 -50.58 31.60
CA LYS A 305 1.27 -50.85 30.22
C LYS A 305 1.92 -50.01 29.12
N SER A 306 2.94 -49.21 29.39
CA SER A 306 3.58 -48.38 28.35
C SER A 306 4.56 -49.19 27.50
N THR A 307 4.07 -49.78 26.40
CA THR A 307 4.94 -50.04 25.24
C THR A 307 5.54 -48.71 24.77
N PRO A 308 6.86 -48.63 24.51
CA PRO A 308 7.50 -47.39 24.09
C PRO A 308 6.78 -46.84 22.84
N PRO A 309 6.38 -45.55 22.83
CA PRO A 309 5.71 -44.99 21.67
C PRO A 309 6.63 -45.17 20.45
N PRO A 310 6.11 -45.67 19.32
CA PRO A 310 6.90 -45.80 18.11
C PRO A 310 7.50 -44.43 17.80
N ALA A 311 8.82 -44.40 17.58
CA ALA A 311 9.56 -43.17 17.29
C ALA A 311 8.75 -42.30 16.31
N PRO A 312 8.51 -41.01 16.62
CA PRO A 312 7.68 -40.16 15.79
C PRO A 312 8.29 -40.16 14.39
N LYS A 313 7.62 -40.85 13.45
CA LYS A 313 8.04 -40.91 12.05
C LYS A 313 8.27 -39.48 11.62
N ALA A 314 9.51 -39.16 11.21
CA ALA A 314 9.89 -37.83 10.75
C ALA A 314 8.76 -37.27 9.88
N SER A 315 8.12 -36.28 10.47
CA SER A 315 6.70 -35.98 10.33
C SER A 315 6.32 -35.61 8.90
N ALA A 316 5.15 -36.06 8.43
CA ALA A 316 4.60 -35.67 7.13
C ALA A 316 4.63 -34.14 6.90
N THR A 317 4.56 -33.34 7.98
CA THR A 317 4.70 -31.88 8.00
C THR A 317 6.05 -31.37 7.51
N GLU A 318 7.16 -32.04 7.81
CA GLU A 318 8.49 -31.66 7.31
C GLU A 318 8.59 -31.87 5.79
N SER A 319 8.00 -32.96 5.30
CA SER A 319 7.93 -33.24 3.87
C SER A 319 7.07 -32.22 3.11
N LEU A 320 5.97 -31.76 3.73
CA LEU A 320 5.08 -30.73 3.18
C LEU A 320 5.77 -29.36 3.16
N PHE A 321 6.42 -28.97 4.26
CA PHE A 321 7.15 -27.71 4.32
C PHE A 321 8.27 -27.67 3.27
N LYS A 322 9.06 -28.73 3.14
CA LYS A 322 10.13 -28.80 2.13
C LYS A 322 9.58 -28.70 0.70
N ARG A 323 8.46 -29.35 0.40
CA ARG A 323 7.78 -29.25 -0.91
C ARG A 323 7.26 -27.83 -1.17
N LEU A 324 6.59 -27.22 -0.19
CA LEU A 324 6.09 -25.84 -0.29
C LEU A 324 7.23 -24.85 -0.48
N TRP A 325 8.33 -25.02 0.26
CA TRP A 325 9.52 -24.19 0.14
C TRP A 325 10.17 -24.34 -1.24
N GLN A 326 10.36 -25.57 -1.73
CA GLN A 326 10.91 -25.81 -3.06
C GLN A 326 10.03 -25.24 -4.17
N ALA A 327 8.71 -25.39 -4.07
CA ALA A 327 7.75 -24.78 -5.00
C ALA A 327 7.83 -23.24 -4.97
N HIS A 328 7.94 -22.65 -3.78
CA HIS A 328 8.09 -21.20 -3.63
C HIS A 328 9.42 -20.69 -4.21
N VAL A 329 10.54 -21.38 -3.95
CA VAL A 329 11.85 -21.04 -4.53
C VAL A 329 11.83 -21.15 -6.07
N ALA A 330 11.20 -22.19 -6.62
CA ALA A 330 11.03 -22.33 -8.06
C ALA A 330 10.17 -21.20 -8.65
N SER A 331 9.08 -20.82 -7.96
CA SER A 331 8.24 -19.66 -8.33
C SER A 331 9.07 -18.37 -8.37
N LEU A 332 9.85 -18.10 -7.31
CA LEU A 332 10.69 -16.92 -7.21
C LEU A 332 11.78 -16.87 -8.29
N ALA A 333 12.38 -18.02 -8.64
CA ALA A 333 13.36 -18.10 -9.72
C ALA A 333 12.74 -17.72 -11.07
N ALA A 334 11.55 -18.23 -11.36
CA ALA A 334 10.83 -17.88 -12.58
C ALA A 334 10.36 -16.41 -12.55
N ILE A 335 9.93 -15.86 -11.41
CA ILE A 335 9.57 -14.44 -11.27
C ILE A 335 10.79 -13.56 -11.53
N LYS A 336 11.96 -13.97 -11.04
CA LYS A 336 13.23 -13.25 -11.20
C LYS A 336 13.64 -13.15 -12.67
N GLU A 337 13.49 -14.20 -13.46
CA GLU A 337 13.82 -14.15 -14.90
C GLU A 337 12.86 -13.25 -15.67
N GLU A 338 11.56 -13.31 -15.36
CA GLU A 338 10.55 -12.42 -15.94
C GLU A 338 10.84 -10.95 -15.59
N SER A 339 11.04 -10.65 -14.29
CA SER A 339 11.28 -9.30 -13.82
C SER A 339 12.58 -8.71 -14.36
N LYS A 340 13.66 -9.49 -14.50
CA LYS A 340 14.91 -9.05 -15.14
C LYS A 340 14.70 -8.52 -16.55
N SER A 341 13.85 -9.18 -17.34
CA SER A 341 13.60 -8.77 -18.72
C SER A 341 12.78 -7.47 -18.81
N THR A 342 11.81 -7.28 -17.91
CA THR A 342 10.91 -6.10 -17.93
C THR A 342 11.49 -4.89 -17.20
N THR A 343 12.37 -5.11 -16.21
CA THR A 343 12.92 -4.05 -15.34
C THR A 343 13.59 -2.90 -16.11
N PRO A 344 14.45 -3.12 -17.12
CA PRO A 344 15.08 -2.02 -17.85
C PRO A 344 14.07 -1.07 -18.52
N PHE A 345 12.94 -1.60 -19.00
CA PHE A 345 11.89 -0.79 -19.64
C PHE A 345 11.10 0.03 -18.64
N ILE A 346 10.70 -0.60 -17.54
CA ILE A 346 10.01 0.08 -16.44
C ILE A 346 10.94 1.15 -15.87
N TRP A 347 12.23 0.84 -15.67
CA TRP A 347 13.23 1.80 -15.19
C TRP A 347 13.41 3.01 -16.12
N ARG A 348 13.57 2.80 -17.43
CA ARG A 348 13.62 3.92 -18.40
C ARG A 348 12.34 4.74 -18.41
N THR A 349 11.19 4.08 -18.26
CA THR A 349 9.88 4.75 -18.18
C THR A 349 9.77 5.58 -16.91
N ASP A 350 10.19 5.05 -15.77
CA ASP A 350 10.16 5.71 -14.47
C ASP A 350 11.16 6.87 -14.40
N LEU A 351 12.36 6.73 -14.98
CA LEU A 351 13.30 7.84 -15.12
C LEU A 351 12.72 8.97 -15.96
N GLY A 352 12.10 8.63 -17.10
CA GLY A 352 11.37 9.58 -17.94
C GLY A 352 10.25 10.28 -17.15
N LEU A 353 9.47 9.50 -16.40
CA LEU A 353 8.41 10.00 -15.53
C LEU A 353 8.95 10.98 -14.51
N MET A 354 10.01 10.62 -13.76
CA MET A 354 10.59 11.46 -12.72
C MET A 354 11.11 12.78 -13.28
N TRP A 355 11.82 12.74 -14.40
CA TRP A 355 12.34 13.95 -15.05
C TRP A 355 11.21 14.90 -15.46
N HIS A 356 10.13 14.36 -16.01
CA HIS A 356 8.97 15.15 -16.43
C HIS A 356 8.07 15.56 -15.27
N ALA A 357 8.03 14.79 -14.18
CA ALA A 357 7.25 15.06 -12.98
C ALA A 357 7.86 16.17 -12.11
N LEU A 358 9.19 16.30 -12.12
CA LEU A 358 9.93 17.29 -11.32
C LEU A 358 9.39 18.73 -11.45
N PRO A 359 9.16 19.30 -12.65
CA PRO A 359 8.56 20.64 -12.76
C PRO A 359 7.15 20.71 -12.19
N TYR A 360 6.35 19.64 -12.27
CA TYR A 360 5.01 19.61 -11.65
C TYR A 360 5.09 19.49 -10.14
N GLN A 361 6.07 18.77 -9.61
CA GLN A 361 6.33 18.68 -8.17
C GLN A 361 6.79 20.03 -7.62
N LEU A 362 7.70 20.72 -8.32
CA LEU A 362 8.12 22.08 -7.98
C LEU A 362 6.94 23.05 -8.05
N ALA A 363 6.10 22.94 -9.09
CA ALA A 363 4.89 23.75 -9.19
C ALA A 363 3.90 23.43 -8.05
N ALA A 364 3.73 22.16 -7.65
CA ALA A 364 2.84 21.75 -6.57
C ALA A 364 3.28 22.23 -5.18
N LEU A 365 4.57 22.55 -4.99
CA LEU A 365 5.06 23.22 -3.77
C LEU A 365 4.56 24.67 -3.67
N LEU A 366 4.22 25.28 -4.80
CA LEU A 366 3.47 26.53 -4.82
C LEU A 366 1.99 26.13 -4.56
N VAL A 367 1.39 26.63 -3.48
CA VAL A 367 0.08 26.18 -2.98
C VAL A 367 -1.06 26.31 -4.02
N LEU A 368 -0.96 27.28 -4.94
CA LEU A 368 -1.99 27.55 -5.96
C LEU A 368 -2.03 26.52 -7.11
N PRO A 369 -0.90 25.98 -7.61
CA PRO A 369 -0.89 24.92 -8.63
C PRO A 369 -1.36 23.50 -8.25
N ALA A 370 -1.61 23.16 -6.99
CA ALA A 370 -1.86 21.76 -6.61
C ALA A 370 -3.06 21.13 -7.35
N ALA A 371 -4.18 21.86 -7.49
CA ALA A 371 -5.36 21.38 -8.22
C ALA A 371 -5.11 21.17 -9.73
N TRP A 372 -4.11 21.85 -10.29
CA TRP A 372 -3.74 21.75 -11.70
C TRP A 372 -2.66 20.69 -11.94
N ALA A 373 -1.68 20.58 -11.03
CA ALA A 373 -0.55 19.66 -11.14
C ALA A 373 -0.96 18.21 -10.80
N LEU A 374 -1.79 18.02 -9.77
CA LEU A 374 -2.14 16.67 -9.28
C LEU A 374 -2.84 15.80 -10.33
N PRO A 375 -3.89 16.26 -11.06
CA PRO A 375 -4.52 15.43 -12.09
C PRO A 375 -3.53 14.97 -13.16
N ARG A 376 -2.60 15.84 -13.56
CA ARG A 376 -1.57 15.54 -14.56
C ARG A 376 -0.53 14.56 -14.04
N LEU A 377 -0.15 14.66 -12.76
CA LEU A 377 0.70 13.67 -12.12
C LEU A 377 0.01 12.30 -12.09
N PHE A 378 -1.28 12.25 -11.76
CA PHE A 378 -2.05 11.00 -11.75
C PHE A 378 -2.21 10.38 -13.14
N GLU A 379 -2.40 11.19 -14.18
CA GLU A 379 -2.41 10.73 -15.57
C GLU A 379 -1.09 10.06 -15.97
N MET A 380 0.03 10.42 -15.35
CA MET A 380 1.33 9.81 -15.64
C MET A 380 1.61 8.57 -14.78
N GLN A 381 0.94 8.39 -13.63
CA GLN A 381 1.24 7.29 -12.71
C GLN A 381 0.93 5.88 -13.24
N LEU A 382 0.05 5.73 -14.25
CA LEU A 382 -0.17 4.42 -14.88
C LEU A 382 0.90 4.08 -15.91
N SER A 383 1.85 4.96 -16.24
CA SER A 383 2.87 4.67 -17.25
C SER A 383 3.68 3.42 -16.94
N SER A 384 4.02 3.20 -15.67
CA SER A 384 4.81 2.05 -15.22
C SER A 384 3.98 0.76 -15.30
N ALA A 385 2.68 0.83 -14.96
CA ALA A 385 1.75 -0.28 -15.13
C ALA A 385 1.61 -0.65 -16.61
N VAL A 386 1.38 0.34 -17.48
CA VAL A 386 1.31 0.15 -18.94
C VAL A 386 2.61 -0.45 -19.48
N ALA A 387 3.77 0.06 -19.04
CA ALA A 387 5.07 -0.48 -19.43
C ALA A 387 5.21 -1.96 -19.02
N SER A 388 4.74 -2.32 -17.83
CA SER A 388 4.81 -3.70 -17.37
C SER A 388 3.98 -4.66 -18.25
N GLU A 389 2.84 -4.20 -18.76
CA GLU A 389 1.90 -5.02 -19.54
C GLU A 389 2.29 -5.13 -21.01
N GLU A 390 2.59 -4.00 -21.66
CA GLU A 390 2.92 -3.96 -23.09
C GLU A 390 4.28 -4.57 -23.41
N PHE A 391 5.24 -4.50 -22.47
CA PHE A 391 6.57 -5.10 -22.62
C PHE A 391 6.69 -6.45 -21.92
N ASN A 392 5.56 -7.14 -21.70
CA ASN A 392 5.59 -8.52 -21.23
C ASN A 392 6.21 -9.43 -22.32
N PRO A 393 7.30 -10.16 -22.02
CA PRO A 393 7.96 -11.04 -22.99
C PRO A 393 7.03 -12.13 -23.54
N HIS A 394 6.00 -12.53 -22.78
CA HIS A 394 5.05 -13.57 -23.20
C HIS A 394 4.02 -13.10 -24.23
N GLN A 395 3.77 -11.79 -24.38
CA GLN A 395 2.79 -11.24 -25.32
C GLN A 395 3.45 -10.66 -26.60
N GLY A 396 4.66 -11.12 -26.95
CA GLY A 396 5.37 -10.63 -28.15
C GLY A 396 6.04 -9.25 -27.96
N GLY A 397 6.27 -8.81 -26.71
CA GLY A 397 6.83 -7.49 -26.42
C GLY A 397 8.18 -7.18 -27.08
N LYS A 398 8.97 -8.20 -27.44
CA LYS A 398 10.29 -8.03 -28.09
C LYS A 398 10.23 -7.43 -29.49
N GLU A 399 9.17 -7.69 -30.25
CA GLU A 399 9.00 -7.10 -31.59
C GLU A 399 8.60 -5.63 -31.47
N LYS A 400 7.63 -5.34 -30.59
CA LYS A 400 7.22 -3.97 -30.26
C LYS A 400 8.34 -3.12 -29.68
N GLU A 401 9.35 -3.73 -29.05
CA GLU A 401 10.52 -3.03 -28.51
C GLU A 401 11.35 -2.37 -29.61
N LYS A 402 11.68 -3.12 -30.67
CA LYS A 402 12.55 -2.62 -31.75
C LYS A 402 11.92 -1.46 -32.50
N GLU A 403 10.60 -1.42 -32.57
CA GLU A 403 9.86 -0.38 -33.27
C GLU A 403 9.75 0.93 -32.46
N ARG A 404 10.06 0.92 -31.16
CA ARG A 404 9.75 2.03 -30.25
C ARG A 404 11.02 2.70 -29.72
N GLU A 405 11.48 3.71 -30.44
CA GLU A 405 12.64 4.54 -30.06
C GLU A 405 12.50 5.22 -28.67
N LYS A 406 11.27 5.42 -28.17
CA LYS A 406 11.01 6.16 -26.91
C LYS A 406 9.91 5.48 -26.07
N PRO A 407 10.26 4.53 -25.18
CA PRO A 407 9.27 3.77 -24.39
C PRO A 407 8.42 4.67 -23.47
N TRP A 408 9.05 5.67 -22.84
CA TRP A 408 8.37 6.62 -21.95
C TRP A 408 7.21 7.36 -22.63
N THR A 409 7.44 7.95 -23.81
CA THR A 409 6.43 8.78 -24.49
C THR A 409 5.21 7.96 -24.87
N TYR A 410 5.43 6.73 -25.32
CA TYR A 410 4.34 5.80 -25.62
C TYR A 410 3.54 5.44 -24.36
N CYS A 411 4.21 4.96 -23.30
CA CYS A 411 3.55 4.55 -22.07
C CYS A 411 2.78 5.70 -21.42
N ASN A 412 3.34 6.91 -21.46
CA ASN A 412 2.69 8.11 -20.94
C ASN A 412 1.46 8.51 -21.78
N GLN A 413 1.55 8.46 -23.11
CA GLN A 413 0.40 8.75 -23.97
C GLN A 413 -0.72 7.75 -23.73
N LYS A 414 -0.38 6.45 -23.67
CA LYS A 414 -1.36 5.40 -23.39
C LYS A 414 -1.97 5.52 -21.99
N SER A 415 -1.16 5.86 -21.00
CA SER A 415 -1.60 6.16 -19.64
C SER A 415 -2.62 7.30 -19.62
N LYS A 416 -2.35 8.40 -20.35
CA LYS A 416 -3.29 9.53 -20.49
C LYS A 416 -4.59 9.13 -21.16
N GLU A 417 -4.54 8.30 -22.21
CA GLU A 417 -5.73 7.80 -22.88
C GLU A 417 -6.61 6.97 -21.94
N LEU A 418 -6.00 6.04 -21.19
CA LEU A 418 -6.71 5.19 -20.21
C LEU A 418 -7.28 6.01 -19.05
N MET A 419 -6.61 7.10 -18.66
CA MET A 419 -7.00 7.95 -17.53
C MET A 419 -7.93 9.10 -17.90
N LYS A 420 -8.19 9.32 -19.19
CA LYS A 420 -9.02 10.43 -19.67
C LYS A 420 -10.44 10.35 -19.06
N GLY A 421 -10.76 11.28 -18.17
CA GLY A 421 -12.04 11.31 -17.44
C GLY A 421 -12.11 10.44 -16.18
N ASN A 422 -11.09 9.62 -15.89
CA ASN A 422 -11.03 8.74 -14.70
C ASN A 422 -9.95 9.18 -13.68
N ALA A 423 -9.10 10.16 -14.00
CA ALA A 423 -7.99 10.60 -13.13
C ALA A 423 -8.41 10.95 -11.69
N TRP A 424 -9.53 11.66 -11.50
CA TRP A 424 -10.02 12.01 -10.16
C TRP A 424 -10.49 10.80 -9.35
N LYS A 425 -11.04 9.79 -10.04
CA LYS A 425 -11.53 8.56 -9.40
C LYS A 425 -10.39 7.68 -8.91
N TYR A 426 -9.24 7.75 -9.58
CA TYR A 426 -7.98 7.15 -9.13
C TYR A 426 -7.30 7.98 -8.03
N ALA A 427 -7.39 9.32 -8.09
CA ALA A 427 -6.81 10.22 -7.09
C ALA A 427 -7.37 9.96 -5.68
N LEU A 428 -8.66 9.70 -5.56
CA LEU A 428 -9.32 9.49 -4.27
C LEU A 428 -8.77 8.27 -3.48
N PRO A 429 -8.70 7.04 -4.04
CA PRO A 429 -8.11 5.91 -3.33
C PRO A 429 -6.60 6.10 -3.08
N PHE A 430 -5.88 6.77 -4.00
CA PHE A 430 -4.48 7.12 -3.78
C PHE A 430 -4.32 8.01 -2.54
N LEU A 431 -5.10 9.10 -2.45
CA LEU A 431 -5.09 10.03 -1.32
C LEU A 431 -5.55 9.35 -0.03
N LEU A 432 -6.53 8.45 -0.11
CA LEU A 432 -6.99 7.67 1.04
C LEU A 432 -5.85 6.81 1.60
N PHE A 433 -5.21 5.97 0.78
CA PHE A 433 -4.11 5.10 1.24
C PHE A 433 -2.90 5.92 1.69
N ARG A 434 -2.60 7.03 1.01
CA ARG A 434 -1.53 7.94 1.43
C ARG A 434 -1.85 8.63 2.76
N GLY A 435 -3.10 9.01 2.97
CA GLY A 435 -3.59 9.58 4.24
C GLY A 435 -3.46 8.58 5.39
N VAL A 436 -3.83 7.31 5.16
CA VAL A 436 -3.66 6.23 6.15
C VAL A 436 -2.18 6.03 6.51
N LEU A 437 -1.27 6.06 5.54
CA LEU A 437 0.17 5.97 5.79
C LEU A 437 0.68 7.08 6.71
N HIS A 438 0.31 8.34 6.41
CA HIS A 438 0.71 9.48 7.24
C HIS A 438 0.06 9.45 8.62
N LEU A 439 -1.19 9.01 8.70
CA LEU A 439 -1.89 8.82 9.96
C LEU A 439 -1.18 7.76 10.81
N CYS A 440 -0.71 6.65 10.22
CA CYS A 440 0.06 5.63 10.93
C CYS A 440 1.36 6.20 11.51
N ASP A 441 2.10 7.02 10.75
CA ASP A 441 3.33 7.65 11.23
C ASP A 441 3.07 8.64 12.37
N TYR A 442 2.02 9.45 12.22
CA TYR A 442 1.60 10.38 13.25
C TYR A 442 1.19 9.64 14.52
N MET A 443 0.32 8.63 14.40
CA MET A 443 -0.13 7.79 15.52
C MET A 443 1.04 7.06 16.18
N HIS A 444 2.02 6.59 15.42
CA HIS A 444 3.22 5.95 15.96
C HIS A 444 3.99 6.90 16.88
N GLY A 445 4.25 8.14 16.42
CA GLY A 445 4.93 9.14 17.24
C GLY A 445 4.11 9.54 18.48
N GLN A 446 2.81 9.78 18.32
CA GLN A 446 1.95 10.18 19.43
C GLN A 446 1.79 9.06 20.46
N LEU A 447 1.52 7.83 20.01
CA LEU A 447 1.31 6.71 20.90
C LEU A 447 2.58 6.36 21.68
N LEU A 448 3.75 6.32 21.04
CA LEU A 448 5.01 6.09 21.77
C LEU A 448 5.35 7.20 22.76
N ALA A 449 5.01 8.46 22.44
CA ALA A 449 5.17 9.58 23.36
C ALA A 449 4.22 9.50 24.57
N LEU A 450 3.03 8.92 24.38
CA LEU A 450 2.05 8.70 25.45
C LEU A 450 2.37 7.49 26.33
N VAL A 451 3.21 6.55 25.88
CA VAL A 451 3.63 5.40 26.69
C VAL A 451 4.44 5.90 27.90
N PRO A 452 3.97 5.68 29.14
CA PRO A 452 4.70 6.11 30.33
C PRO A 452 6.10 5.49 30.36
N LYS A 453 7.10 6.26 30.81
CA LYS A 453 8.50 5.80 30.88
C LYS A 453 8.66 4.46 31.61
N ARG A 454 7.84 4.18 32.63
CA ARG A 454 7.81 2.89 33.35
C ARG A 454 7.56 1.68 32.45
N TRP A 455 6.73 1.80 31.41
CA TRP A 455 6.41 0.68 30.53
C TRP A 455 7.58 0.34 29.60
N TRP A 456 8.45 1.30 29.30
CA TRP A 456 9.69 1.03 28.59
C TRP A 456 10.72 0.24 29.40
N SER A 457 10.62 0.24 30.73
CA SER A 457 11.52 -0.52 31.61
C SER A 457 10.89 -1.82 32.15
N GLU A 458 9.59 -1.80 32.43
CA GLU A 458 8.90 -2.90 33.13
C GLU A 458 8.12 -3.83 32.19
N VAL A 459 7.57 -3.31 31.08
CA VAL A 459 6.68 -4.07 30.18
C VAL A 459 6.96 -3.67 28.72
N VAL A 460 8.13 -4.03 28.22
CA VAL A 460 8.63 -3.67 26.87
C VAL A 460 7.74 -4.26 25.77
N GLU A 461 6.96 -5.29 26.09
CA GLU A 461 6.07 -5.99 25.15
C GLU A 461 4.99 -5.06 24.58
N ILE A 462 4.47 -4.11 25.37
CA ILE A 462 3.39 -3.21 24.93
C ILE A 462 3.88 -2.23 23.84
N PRO A 463 4.92 -1.40 24.06
CA PRO A 463 5.42 -0.50 23.02
C PRO A 463 5.95 -1.27 21.80
N LEU A 464 6.53 -2.46 22.00
CA LEU A 464 6.97 -3.32 20.91
C LEU A 464 5.78 -3.82 20.06
N ALA A 465 4.75 -4.37 20.69
CA ALA A 465 3.55 -4.84 20.00
C ALA A 465 2.85 -3.71 19.24
N LEU A 466 2.81 -2.52 19.82
CA LEU A 466 2.23 -1.33 19.18
C LEU A 466 3.02 -0.89 17.95
N THR A 467 4.35 -0.88 18.07
CA THR A 467 5.26 -0.56 16.96
C THR A 467 5.08 -1.57 15.82
N VAL A 468 5.07 -2.86 16.15
CA VAL A 468 4.87 -3.95 15.16
C VAL A 468 3.51 -3.81 14.48
N LEU A 469 2.43 -3.57 15.23
CA LEU A 469 1.09 -3.41 14.68
C LEU A 469 1.01 -2.22 13.70
N LEU A 470 1.54 -1.06 14.08
CA LEU A 470 1.56 0.12 13.22
C LEU A 470 2.47 -0.06 12.00
N MET A 471 3.59 -0.78 12.15
CA MET A 471 4.46 -1.15 11.03
C MET A 471 3.75 -2.09 10.05
N ILE A 472 2.99 -3.07 10.53
CA ILE A 472 2.18 -3.96 9.69
C ILE A 472 1.13 -3.14 8.93
N LEU A 473 0.38 -2.29 9.62
CA LEU A 473 -0.65 -1.46 9.00
C LEU A 473 -0.07 -0.49 7.96
N ARG A 474 1.06 0.14 8.29
CA ARG A 474 1.82 0.99 7.37
C ARG A 474 2.30 0.19 6.15
N SER A 475 2.89 -0.99 6.37
CA SER A 475 3.35 -1.86 5.29
C SER A 475 2.21 -2.25 4.36
N LEU A 476 1.09 -2.75 4.90
CA LEU A 476 -0.11 -3.11 4.14
C LEU A 476 -0.65 -1.94 3.31
N SER A 477 -0.78 -0.76 3.91
CA SER A 477 -1.25 0.44 3.22
C SER A 477 -0.29 0.86 2.10
N GLY A 478 1.02 0.72 2.33
CA GLY A 478 2.04 0.93 1.31
C GLY A 478 1.93 -0.05 0.15
N ARG A 479 1.60 -1.32 0.41
CA ARG A 479 1.38 -2.32 -0.64
C ARG A 479 0.12 -2.05 -1.45
N LEU A 480 -0.97 -1.64 -0.80
CA LEU A 480 -2.18 -1.20 -1.49
C LEU A 480 -1.87 -0.03 -2.43
N LEU A 481 -1.07 0.96 -1.98
CA LEU A 481 -0.66 2.10 -2.80
C LEU A 481 0.18 1.67 -4.01
N ASN A 482 1.09 0.71 -3.83
CA ASN A 482 1.96 0.23 -4.91
C ASN A 482 1.21 -0.62 -5.96
N VAL A 483 0.17 -1.37 -5.56
CA VAL A 483 -0.64 -2.22 -6.45
C VAL A 483 -1.79 -1.44 -7.11
N LEU A 484 -2.16 -0.28 -6.57
CA LEU A 484 -3.24 0.57 -7.08
C LEU A 484 -3.12 0.91 -8.59
N PRO A 485 -1.93 1.25 -9.14
CA PRO A 485 -1.78 1.48 -10.58
C PRO A 485 -2.10 0.24 -11.43
N LEU A 486 -1.65 -0.94 -11.01
CA LEU A 486 -1.89 -2.20 -11.72
C LEU A 486 -3.39 -2.55 -11.72
N ALA A 487 -4.04 -2.44 -10.56
CA ALA A 487 -5.48 -2.67 -10.42
C ALA A 487 -6.31 -1.76 -11.33
N THR A 488 -5.92 -0.49 -11.41
CA THR A 488 -6.61 0.52 -12.22
C THR A 488 -6.41 0.23 -13.71
N MET A 489 -5.20 -0.14 -14.12
CA MET A 489 -4.92 -0.52 -15.51
C MET A 489 -5.74 -1.75 -15.93
N GLU A 490 -5.78 -2.81 -15.12
CA GLU A 490 -6.59 -4.01 -15.41
C GLU A 490 -8.07 -3.64 -15.58
N LEU A 491 -8.64 -2.82 -14.69
CA LEU A 491 -10.03 -2.37 -14.81
C LEU A 491 -10.28 -1.53 -16.07
N CYS A 492 -9.35 -0.65 -16.44
CA CYS A 492 -9.45 0.14 -17.67
C CYS A 492 -9.46 -0.78 -18.92
N LEU A 493 -8.58 -1.79 -18.95
CA LEU A 493 -8.50 -2.74 -20.05
C LEU A 493 -9.74 -3.63 -20.13
N GLU A 494 -10.19 -4.19 -19.00
CA GLU A 494 -11.41 -5.01 -18.92
C GLU A 494 -12.64 -4.25 -19.44
N LYS A 495 -12.79 -2.97 -19.10
CA LYS A 495 -13.91 -2.15 -19.60
C LYS A 495 -13.77 -1.80 -21.08
N LYS A 496 -12.55 -1.59 -21.58
CA LYS A 496 -12.30 -1.31 -23.00
C LYS A 496 -12.67 -2.52 -23.86
N THR A 497 -12.23 -3.71 -23.48
CA THR A 497 -12.57 -4.96 -24.19
C THR A 497 -14.07 -5.21 -24.19
N LYS A 498 -14.76 -4.98 -23.06
CA LYS A 498 -16.23 -5.11 -22.98
C LYS A 498 -17.01 -4.08 -23.81
N SER A 499 -16.40 -2.99 -24.23
CA SER A 499 -17.04 -1.99 -25.10
C SER A 499 -16.78 -2.23 -26.59
N GLU A 500 -15.81 -3.09 -26.92
CA GLU A 500 -15.49 -3.50 -28.29
C GLU A 500 -16.28 -4.75 -28.72
N ILE A 501 -16.72 -5.54 -27.74
CA ILE A 501 -17.70 -6.64 -27.90
C ILE A 501 -19.10 -6.04 -27.83
#